data_AF-A0A2H9PLD8-F1
#
_entry.id   AF-A0A2H9PLD8-F1
#
_cell.length_a   1.000
_cell.length_b   1.000
_cell.length_c   1.000
_cell.angle_alpha   90.00
_cell.angle_beta   90.00
_cell.angle_gamma   90.00
#
_symmetry.space_group_name_H-M   'P 1'
#
loop_
_entity.id
_entity.type
_entity.pdbx_description
1 polymer ?
#
loop_
_entity_poly.entity_id
_entity_poly.type
_entity_poly.pdbx_seq_one_letter_code
_entity_poly.pdbx_strand_id
1 'polypeptide(L)' 'MLKKLLSKFKRKEEKKYPNRFLKFYYENQQRLNKERRSTYTEKKDAGICVRCNKKALSGIVFCDYHQKKQINYNKKARLK' A
#
# COMPACT_ATOMS: atom_id res chain seq x y z
N MET A 1 0.23 -13.40 -40.41
CA MET A 1 0.92 -14.00 -39.25
C MET A 1 2.20 -13.26 -38.80
N LEU A 2 2.78 -12.35 -39.60
CA LEU A 2 4.01 -11.60 -39.23
C LEU A 2 3.86 -10.64 -38.03
N LYS A 3 2.71 -9.97 -37.84
CA LYS A 3 2.49 -9.00 -36.75
C LYS A 3 2.59 -9.62 -35.34
N LYS A 4 2.29 -10.92 -35.20
CA LYS A 4 2.38 -11.68 -33.93
C LYS A 4 3.82 -12.06 -33.56
N LEU A 5 4.72 -12.16 -34.55
CA LEU A 5 6.14 -12.44 -34.35
C LEU A 5 6.90 -11.16 -33.97
N LEU A 6 6.55 -10.02 -34.56
CA LEU A 6 7.16 -8.72 -34.25
C LEU A 6 6.83 -8.19 -32.85
N SER A 7 5.70 -8.59 -32.25
CA SER A 7 5.36 -8.21 -30.87
C SER A 7 6.26 -8.89 -29.82
N LYS A 8 6.86 -10.04 -30.13
CA LYS A 8 7.85 -10.72 -29.28
C LYS A 8 9.21 -10.01 -29.27
N PHE A 9 9.51 -9.21 -30.29
CA PHE A 9 10.76 -8.45 -30.43
C PHE A 9 10.63 -6.97 -30.07
N LYS A 10 9.49 -6.54 -29.51
CA LYS A 10 9.42 -5.23 -28.86
C LYS A 10 10.39 -5.26 -27.68
N ARG A 11 11.61 -4.74 -27.91
CA ARG A 11 12.58 -4.42 -26.86
C ARG A 11 11.78 -3.77 -25.74
N LYS A 12 11.72 -4.40 -24.57
CA LYS A 12 11.18 -3.74 -23.38
C LYS A 12 12.03 -2.47 -23.25
N GLU A 13 11.45 -1.32 -23.60
CA GLU A 13 12.06 -0.04 -23.30
C GLU A 13 12.45 -0.10 -21.82
N GLU A 14 13.73 0.03 -21.54
CA GLU A 14 14.21 0.09 -20.16
C GLU A 14 13.54 1.29 -19.53
N LYS A 15 12.59 1.03 -18.63
CA LYS A 15 11.96 2.08 -17.84
C LYS A 15 13.07 2.79 -17.09
N LYS A 16 13.37 4.02 -17.50
CA LYS A 16 14.33 4.88 -16.79
C LYS A 16 13.67 5.31 -15.49
N TYR A 17 14.07 4.66 -14.41
CA TYR A 17 13.67 5.06 -13.07
C TYR A 17 14.65 6.11 -12.53
N PRO A 18 14.19 7.16 -11.83
CA PRO A 18 15.06 8.22 -11.34
C PRO A 18 16.12 7.76 -10.33
N ASN A 19 15.85 6.66 -9.63
CA ASN A 19 16.81 6.04 -8.70
C ASN A 19 16.47 4.56 -8.46
N ARG A 20 17.42 3.84 -7.84
CA ARG A 20 17.29 2.40 -7.55
C ARG A 20 16.11 2.05 -6.63
N PHE A 21 15.71 2.94 -5.73
CA PHE A 21 14.61 2.70 -4.80
C PHE A 21 13.27 2.75 -5.51
N LEU A 22 13.08 3.74 -6.40
CA LEU A 22 11.88 3.85 -7.22
C LEU A 22 11.78 2.68 -8.20
N LYS A 23 12.89 2.27 -8.82
CA LYS A 23 12.94 1.05 -9.63
C LYS A 23 12.40 -0.15 -8.86
N PHE A 24 12.99 -0.43 -7.70
CA PHE A 24 12.57 -1.53 -6.84
C PHE A 24 11.08 -1.45 -6.47
N TYR A 25 10.59 -0.27 -6.05
CA TYR A 25 9.20 -0.06 -5.67
C TYR A 25 8.24 -0.41 -6.81
N TYR A 26 8.48 0.13 -8.01
CA TYR A 26 7.59 -0.09 -9.16
C TYR A 26 7.69 -1.49 -9.73
N GLU A 27 8.87 -2.12 -9.71
CA GLU A 27 9.04 -3.52 -10.14
C GLU A 27 8.39 -4.50 -9.17
N ASN A 28 8.32 -4.17 -7.87
CA ASN A 28 7.77 -5.05 -6.83
C ASN A 28 6.39 -4.62 -6.33
N GLN A 29 5.73 -3.67 -6.99
CA GLN A 29 4.54 -3.00 -6.45
C GLN A 29 3.41 -3.97 -6.07
N GLN A 30 3.16 -4.99 -6.90
CA GLN A 30 2.12 -5.99 -6.63
C GLN A 30 2.44 -6.80 -5.37
N ARG A 31 3.69 -7.27 -5.22
CA ARG A 31 4.14 -7.99 -4.03
C ARG A 31 4.04 -7.13 -2.78
N LEU A 32 4.55 -5.89 -2.83
CA LEU A 32 4.49 -4.95 -1.71
C LEU A 32 3.05 -4.63 -1.30
N ASN A 33 2.14 -4.49 -2.25
CA ASN A 33 0.72 -4.27 -1.97
C ASN A 33 0.07 -5.49 -1.33
N LYS A 34 0.42 -6.70 -1.77
CA LYS A 34 -0.05 -7.95 -1.18
C LYS A 34 0.41 -8.07 0.28
N GLU A 35 1.70 -7.84 0.54
CA GLU A 35 2.27 -7.84 1.88
C GLU A 35 1.57 -6.82 2.78
N ARG A 36 1.40 -5.57 2.33
CA ARG A 36 0.69 -4.53 3.09
C ARG A 36 -0.74 -4.92 3.45
N ARG A 37 -1.47 -5.54 2.52
CA ARG A 37 -2.84 -6.02 2.77
C ARG A 37 -2.86 -7.18 3.78
N SER A 38 -1.93 -8.13 3.66
CA SER A 38 -1.79 -9.24 4.61
C SER A 38 -1.56 -8.71 6.02
N THR A 39 -0.55 -7.86 6.20
CA THR A 39 -0.22 -7.27 7.50
C THR A 39 -1.37 -6.43 8.07
N TYR A 40 -2.14 -5.73 7.21
CA TYR A 40 -3.32 -5.01 7.66
C TYR A 40 -4.36 -5.97 8.27
N THR A 41 -4.68 -7.06 7.57
CA THR A 41 -5.65 -8.06 8.01
C THR A 41 -5.17 -8.74 9.29
N GLU A 42 -3.93 -9.20 9.32
CA GLU A 42 -3.30 -9.82 10.51
C GLU A 42 -3.41 -8.91 11.75
N LYS A 43 -3.08 -7.63 11.60
CA LYS A 43 -3.18 -6.67 12.72
C LYS A 43 -4.61 -6.43 13.15
N LYS A 44 -5.54 -6.30 12.19
CA LYS A 44 -6.96 -6.12 12.49
C LYS A 44 -7.49 -7.30 13.30
N ASP A 45 -7.20 -8.52 12.87
CA ASP A 45 -7.71 -9.74 13.50
C ASP A 45 -7.06 -9.97 14.88
N ALA A 46 -5.80 -9.57 15.05
CA ALA A 46 -5.10 -9.59 16.34
C ALA A 46 -5.51 -8.44 17.31
N GLY A 47 -6.41 -7.54 16.91
CA GLY A 47 -6.78 -6.38 17.74
C GLY A 47 -5.61 -5.40 17.95
N ILE A 48 -4.72 -5.29 16.96
CA ILE A 48 -3.56 -4.41 16.95
C ILE A 48 -3.84 -3.23 16.01
N CYS A 49 -3.40 -2.04 16.40
CA CYS A 49 -3.52 -0.84 15.59
C CYS A 49 -2.81 -1.00 14.24
N VAL A 50 -3.52 -0.87 13.13
CA VAL A 50 -2.96 -1.10 11.78
C VAL A 50 -1.87 -0.10 11.35
N ARG A 51 -1.76 1.05 12.05
CA ARG A 51 -0.73 2.09 11.78
C ARG A 51 0.51 2.00 12.65
N CYS A 52 0.42 1.32 13.79
CA CYS A 52 1.57 1.07 14.65
C CYS A 52 1.51 -0.39 15.12
N ASN A 53 1.97 -0.67 16.34
CA ASN A 53 1.94 -2.01 16.93
C ASN A 53 1.32 -1.99 18.35
N LYS A 54 0.65 -0.89 18.73
CA LYS A 54 -0.07 -0.80 20.01
C LYS A 54 -1.44 -1.49 19.91
N LYS A 55 -2.00 -1.93 21.03
CA LYS A 55 -3.34 -2.49 21.12
C LYS A 55 -4.38 -1.52 20.53
N ALA A 56 -5.30 -2.03 19.73
CA ALA A 56 -6.41 -1.28 19.18
C ALA A 56 -7.52 -1.10 20.22
N LEU A 57 -8.35 -0.08 20.05
CA LEU A 57 -9.55 0.11 20.84
C LEU A 57 -10.63 -0.92 20.43
N SER A 58 -11.52 -1.28 21.36
CA SER A 58 -12.59 -2.24 21.08
C SER A 58 -13.46 -1.75 19.92
N GLY A 59 -13.72 -2.64 18.94
CA GLY A 59 -14.53 -2.34 17.75
C GLY A 59 -13.86 -1.42 16.72
N ILE A 60 -12.59 -1.02 16.91
CA ILE A 60 -11.89 -0.09 16.00
C ILE A 60 -10.51 -0.66 15.64
N VAL A 61 -10.01 -0.33 14.44
CA VAL A 61 -8.70 -0.81 13.92
C VAL A 61 -7.49 0.04 14.36
N PHE A 62 -7.70 1.06 15.19
CA PHE A 62 -6.67 2.01 15.63
C PHE A 62 -6.54 2.02 17.15
N CYS A 63 -5.34 2.35 17.64
CA CYS A 63 -5.12 2.74 19.03
C CYS A 63 -5.65 4.15 19.29
N ASP A 64 -5.82 4.52 20.56
CA ASP A 64 -6.33 5.84 20.99
C ASP A 64 -5.68 7.02 20.24
N TYR A 65 -4.35 7.05 20.19
CA TYR A 65 -3.61 8.11 19.51
C TYR A 65 -3.94 8.22 18.01
N HIS A 66 -3.94 7.10 17.30
CA HIS A 66 -4.23 7.10 15.86
C HIS A 66 -5.71 7.33 15.57
N GLN A 67 -6.59 6.93 16.48
CA GLN A 67 -8.01 7.23 16.38
C GLN A 67 -8.27 8.74 16.49
N LYS A 68 -7.65 9.42 17.46
CA LYS A 68 -7.73 10.90 17.59
C LYS A 68 -7.26 11.62 16.33
N LYS A 69 -6.15 11.17 15.73
CA LYS A 69 -5.69 11.67 14.43
C LYS A 69 -6.70 11.41 13.31
N GLN A 70 -7.27 10.21 13.27
CA GLN A 70 -8.26 9.83 12.26
C GLN A 70 -9.52 10.71 12.32
N ILE A 71 -9.99 11.03 13.53
CA ILE A 71 -11.11 11.96 13.74
C ILE A 71 -10.79 13.33 13.12
N ASN A 72 -9.58 13.86 13.36
CA ASN A 72 -9.17 15.15 12.78
C ASN A 72 -9.10 15.11 11.25
N TYR A 73 -8.59 14.02 10.66
CA TYR A 73 -8.57 13.85 9.21
C TYR A 73 -9.99 13.80 8.64
N ASN A 74 -10.89 13.04 9.27
CA ASN A 74 -12.29 12.93 8.86
C ASN A 74 -13.01 14.28 8.96
N LYS A 75 -12.76 15.06 10.02
CA LYS A 75 -13.31 16.42 10.18
C LYS A 75 -12.88 17.31 9.02
N LYS A 76 -11.58 17.37 8.72
CA LYS A 76 -11.06 18.18 7.60
C LYS A 76 -11.63 17.76 6.25
N ALA A 77 -11.74 16.45 6.00
CA ALA A 77 -12.27 15.93 4.74
C ALA A 77 -13.76 16.25 4.51
N ARG A 78 -14.54 16.42 5.59
CA ARG A 78 -15.97 16.77 5.52
C ARG A 78 -16.25 18.26 5.45
N LEU A 79 -15.27 19.10 5.79
CA LEU A 79 -15.38 20.57 5.70
C LEU A 79 -15.02 21.11 4.31
N LYS A 80 -14.52 20.25 3.43
CA LYS A 80 -14.21 20.55 2.03
C LYS A 80 -15.37 20.15 1.15
#